data_AF-A0A527ZDV3-F1
#
_entry.id   AF-A0A527ZDV3-F1
#
_cell.length_a   1.000
_cell.length_b   1.000
_cell.length_c   1.000
_cell.angle_alpha   90.00
_cell.angle_beta   90.00
_cell.angle_gamma   90.00
#
_symmetry.space_group_name_H-M   'P 1'
#
loop_
_entity.id
_entity.type
_entity.pdbx_description
1 polymer ?
#
loop_
_entity_poly.entity_id
_entity_poly.type
_entity_poly.pdbx_seq_one_letter_code
_entity_poly.pdbx_strand_id
1 'polypeptide(L)'
;MLYDFEWANKNLFGGKYMRTMSYWQNSELSALGHPADDREKALLAPYPGRVPADVMDGTWRPPVTDGSGQDRRVLKAAFDIFKGAGYALQDGVMLDPEGKPFGFEILTASQNEERLAAIYQRTLAKIGIDVTIRSLDGDQIQSRKQRFNFEVLIGASGFENSLSPGIEQFGRWGSAAA
;
A
#
# COMPACT_ATOMS: atom_id res chain seq x y z
N MET A 1 -2.13 -2.57 -6.27
CA MET A 1 -2.03 -3.14 -7.64
C MET A 1 -0.83 -2.59 -8.40
N LEU A 2 -0.63 -1.27 -8.42
CA LEU A 2 0.37 -0.62 -9.28
C LEU A 2 1.81 -0.59 -8.73
N TYR A 3 2.10 -1.29 -7.64
CA TYR A 3 3.47 -1.44 -7.15
C TYR A 3 4.02 -2.77 -7.64
N ASP A 4 4.92 -2.73 -8.62
CA ASP A 4 5.59 -3.91 -9.19
C ASP A 4 6.70 -4.40 -8.24
N PHE A 5 6.32 -5.25 -7.29
CA PHE A 5 7.25 -5.85 -6.35
C PHE A 5 8.21 -6.82 -7.02
N GLU A 6 7.73 -7.61 -7.98
CA GLU A 6 8.53 -8.64 -8.64
C GLU A 6 9.72 -8.01 -9.37
N TRP A 7 9.48 -6.90 -10.09
CA TRP A 7 10.52 -6.09 -10.71
C TRP A 7 11.45 -5.46 -9.68
N ALA A 8 10.90 -4.85 -8.63
CA ALA A 8 11.70 -4.20 -7.58
C ALA A 8 12.65 -5.20 -6.91
N ASN A 9 12.13 -6.36 -6.50
CA ASN A 9 12.88 -7.40 -5.84
C ASN A 9 13.98 -7.95 -6.74
N LYS A 10 13.67 -8.25 -8.01
CA LYS A 10 14.64 -8.74 -8.99
C LYS A 10 15.75 -7.74 -9.27
N ASN A 11 15.40 -6.48 -9.54
CA ASN A 11 16.34 -5.50 -10.08
C ASN A 11 17.07 -4.66 -9.02
N LEU A 12 16.46 -4.40 -7.87
CA LEU A 12 17.08 -3.61 -6.80
C LEU A 12 17.63 -4.45 -5.66
N PHE A 13 17.02 -5.60 -5.39
CA PHE A 13 17.29 -6.39 -4.19
C PHE A 13 17.87 -7.78 -4.46
N GLY A 14 18.17 -8.08 -5.73
CA GLY A 14 18.78 -9.35 -6.15
C GLY A 14 17.89 -10.57 -5.85
N GLY A 15 16.57 -10.39 -5.80
CA GLY A 15 15.59 -11.45 -5.52
C GLY A 15 15.58 -11.95 -4.08
N LYS A 16 16.19 -11.22 -3.14
CA LYS A 16 16.39 -11.70 -1.75
C LYS A 16 15.23 -11.45 -0.81
N TYR A 17 14.28 -10.59 -1.17
CA TYR A 17 13.14 -10.30 -0.30
C TYR A 17 11.92 -11.13 -0.67
N MET A 18 11.02 -11.28 0.31
CA MET A 18 9.67 -11.78 0.11
C MET A 18 8.69 -10.63 0.34
N ARG A 19 7.57 -10.64 -0.39
CA ARG A 19 6.54 -9.62 -0.23
C ARG A 19 5.86 -9.78 1.14
N THR A 20 5.70 -8.67 1.85
CA THR A 20 4.82 -8.60 3.02
C THR A 20 3.34 -8.62 2.58
N MET A 21 2.56 -9.52 3.15
CA MET A 21 1.17 -9.86 2.83
C MET A 21 0.29 -9.91 4.09
N SER A 22 0.86 -9.85 5.29
CA SER A 22 0.13 -9.84 6.56
C SER A 22 0.88 -8.99 7.58
N TYR A 23 0.15 -8.29 8.45
CA TYR A 23 0.72 -7.50 9.53
C TYR A 23 1.51 -8.37 10.54
N TRP A 24 1.12 -9.64 10.70
CA TRP A 24 1.82 -10.62 11.53
C TRP A 24 2.36 -11.80 10.70
N GLN A 25 2.78 -11.53 9.45
CA GLN A 25 3.31 -12.57 8.56
C GLN A 25 4.43 -13.40 9.22
N ASN A 26 4.48 -14.69 8.88
CA ASN A 26 5.41 -15.68 9.44
C ASN A 26 5.23 -15.91 10.94
N SER A 27 4.01 -15.78 11.45
CA SER A 27 3.65 -16.15 12.81
C SER A 27 2.28 -16.82 12.87
N GLU A 28 1.96 -17.43 14.00
CA GLU A 28 0.65 -18.02 14.29
C GLU A 28 -0.50 -16.98 14.32
N LEU A 29 -0.17 -15.69 14.45
CA LEU A 29 -1.15 -14.60 14.50
C LEU A 29 -1.59 -14.13 13.10
N SER A 30 -1.07 -14.75 12.04
CA SER A 30 -1.34 -14.34 10.67
C SER A 30 -2.64 -14.94 10.13
N ALA A 31 -3.53 -14.11 9.58
CA ALA A 31 -4.69 -14.58 8.80
C ALA A 31 -4.31 -15.13 7.40
N LEU A 32 -3.07 -14.90 6.95
CA LEU A 32 -2.63 -15.30 5.62
C LEU A 32 -2.70 -16.82 5.44
N GLY A 33 -3.56 -17.30 4.54
CA GLY A 33 -3.71 -18.73 4.25
C GLY A 33 -4.58 -19.49 5.25
N HIS A 34 -5.22 -18.79 6.18
CA HIS A 34 -6.10 -19.37 7.19
C HIS A 34 -7.51 -18.80 7.03
N PRO A 35 -8.50 -19.62 6.63
CA PRO A 35 -9.90 -19.20 6.68
C PRO A 35 -10.31 -18.92 8.13
N ALA A 36 -11.11 -17.89 8.34
CA ALA A 36 -11.61 -17.51 9.64
C ALA A 36 -12.39 -18.67 10.30
N ASP A 37 -12.02 -18.99 11.54
CA ASP A 37 -12.73 -20.00 12.32
C ASP A 37 -14.06 -19.46 12.90
N ASP A 38 -14.81 -20.31 13.59
CA ASP A 38 -16.11 -19.92 14.14
C ASP A 38 -16.00 -18.86 15.24
N ARG A 39 -14.87 -18.82 15.97
CA ARG A 39 -14.61 -17.83 17.00
C ARG A 39 -14.29 -16.47 16.38
N GLU A 40 -13.45 -16.43 15.35
CA GLU A 40 -13.15 -15.22 14.58
C GLU A 40 -14.41 -14.67 13.92
N LYS A 41 -15.23 -15.53 13.31
CA LYS A 41 -16.53 -15.13 12.75
C LYS A 41 -17.45 -14.54 13.81
N ALA A 42 -17.52 -15.14 15.00
CA ALA A 42 -18.32 -14.61 16.10
C ALA A 42 -17.83 -13.24 16.58
N LEU A 43 -16.51 -13.02 16.64
CA LEU A 43 -15.90 -11.72 16.98
C LEU A 43 -16.20 -10.64 15.93
N LEU A 44 -16.26 -11.02 14.65
CA LEU A 44 -16.48 -10.12 13.53
C LEU A 44 -17.96 -9.90 13.19
N ALA A 45 -18.87 -10.73 13.69
CA ALA A 45 -20.31 -10.65 13.42
C ALA A 45 -20.94 -9.26 13.68
N PRO A 46 -20.54 -8.49 14.72
CA PRO A 46 -21.03 -7.12 14.92
C PRO A 46 -20.60 -6.10 13.85
N TYR A 47 -19.66 -6.47 12.97
CA TYR A 47 -19.01 -5.59 12.00
C TYR A 47 -19.18 -6.12 10.56
N PRO A 48 -20.43 -6.32 10.08
CA PRO A 48 -20.68 -6.94 8.78
C PRO A 48 -20.04 -6.15 7.65
N GLY A 49 -19.36 -6.86 6.74
CA GLY A 49 -18.73 -6.27 5.56
C GLY A 49 -17.45 -5.46 5.82
N ARG A 50 -16.96 -5.39 7.06
CA ARG A 50 -15.71 -4.68 7.39
C ARG A 50 -14.46 -5.46 7.02
N VAL A 51 -14.55 -6.78 6.97
CA VAL A 51 -13.47 -7.66 6.49
C VAL A 51 -13.87 -8.19 5.10
N PRO A 52 -13.03 -8.00 4.06
CA PRO A 52 -13.27 -8.56 2.73
C PRO A 52 -13.44 -10.08 2.75
N ALA A 53 -14.28 -10.62 1.86
CA ALA A 53 -14.56 -12.05 1.82
C ALA A 53 -13.31 -12.90 1.56
N ASP A 54 -12.43 -12.47 0.66
CA ASP A 54 -11.17 -13.15 0.38
C ASP A 54 -10.18 -13.13 1.55
N VAL A 55 -10.25 -12.11 2.42
CA VAL A 55 -9.52 -12.09 3.70
C VAL A 55 -10.16 -13.06 4.70
N MET A 56 -11.48 -13.10 4.81
CA MET A 56 -12.20 -14.08 5.65
C MET A 56 -11.91 -15.53 5.22
N ASP A 57 -11.71 -15.76 3.92
CA ASP A 57 -11.37 -17.08 3.38
C ASP A 57 -9.86 -17.39 3.45
N GLY A 58 -9.02 -16.46 3.92
CA GLY A 58 -7.57 -16.60 3.95
C GLY A 58 -6.89 -16.61 2.57
N THR A 59 -7.63 -16.29 1.50
CA THR A 59 -7.19 -16.37 0.11
C THR A 59 -6.61 -15.06 -0.43
N TRP A 60 -6.88 -13.93 0.23
CA TRP A 60 -6.36 -12.63 -0.18
C TRP A 60 -4.83 -12.63 -0.30
N ARG A 61 -4.31 -12.05 -1.38
CA ARG A 61 -2.88 -11.82 -1.61
C ARG A 61 -2.71 -10.45 -2.26
N PRO A 62 -1.58 -9.75 -2.05
CA PRO A 62 -1.29 -8.58 -2.86
C PRO A 62 -1.18 -8.98 -4.34
N PRO A 63 -1.51 -8.07 -5.26
CA PRO A 63 -1.38 -8.33 -6.69
C PRO A 63 0.06 -8.71 -7.06
N VAL A 64 0.20 -9.82 -7.80
CA VAL A 64 1.47 -10.28 -8.36
C VAL A 64 1.52 -9.83 -9.82
N THR A 65 2.63 -9.19 -10.19
CA THR A 65 2.90 -8.75 -11.57
C THR A 65 3.78 -9.76 -12.29
N ASP A 66 3.92 -9.63 -13.61
CA ASP A 66 4.89 -10.41 -14.40
C ASP A 66 6.36 -9.99 -14.18
N GLY A 67 6.63 -8.96 -13.36
CA GLY A 67 7.96 -8.45 -13.08
C GLY A 67 8.67 -7.79 -14.27
N SER A 68 7.96 -7.52 -15.36
CA SER A 68 8.48 -6.81 -16.54
C SER A 68 8.60 -5.29 -16.31
N GLY A 69 7.95 -4.77 -15.28
CA GLY A 69 7.72 -3.35 -15.11
C GLY A 69 6.59 -2.82 -16.00
N GLN A 70 6.00 -3.61 -16.90
CA GLN A 70 5.01 -3.20 -17.89
C GLN A 70 3.77 -4.11 -17.96
N ASP A 71 3.42 -4.81 -16.89
CA ASP A 71 2.28 -5.73 -16.84
C ASP A 71 0.97 -5.02 -17.28
N ARG A 72 0.59 -5.19 -18.55
CA ARG A 72 -0.57 -4.52 -19.15
C ARG A 72 -1.87 -4.96 -18.51
N ARG A 73 -1.95 -6.18 -17.98
CA ARG A 73 -3.15 -6.69 -17.31
C ARG A 73 -3.37 -5.92 -16.01
N VAL A 74 -2.32 -5.72 -15.22
CA VAL A 74 -2.41 -4.95 -13.96
C VAL A 74 -2.68 -3.47 -14.23
N LEU A 75 -2.00 -2.88 -15.21
CA LEU A 75 -2.22 -1.48 -15.60
C LEU A 75 -3.65 -1.24 -16.07
N LYS A 76 -4.18 -2.13 -16.93
CA LYS A 76 -5.57 -2.04 -17.41
C LYS A 76 -6.56 -2.19 -16.25
N ALA A 77 -6.38 -3.18 -15.39
CA ALA A 77 -7.29 -3.40 -14.26
C ALA A 77 -7.31 -2.20 -13.31
N ALA A 78 -6.16 -1.60 -13.02
CA ALA A 78 -6.10 -0.38 -12.23
C ALA A 78 -6.77 0.79 -12.94
N PHE A 79 -6.53 0.98 -14.23
CA PHE A 79 -7.19 2.02 -15.03
C PHE A 79 -8.71 1.86 -15.05
N ASP A 80 -9.22 0.64 -15.18
CA ASP A 80 -10.67 0.37 -15.14
C ASP A 80 -11.27 0.75 -13.77
N ILE A 81 -10.54 0.54 -12.67
CA ILE A 81 -10.95 0.98 -11.32
C ILE A 81 -11.03 2.50 -11.23
N PHE A 82 -10.00 3.22 -11.69
CA PHE A 82 -9.99 4.68 -11.72
C PHE A 82 -11.15 5.21 -12.57
N LYS A 83 -11.35 4.66 -13.77
CA LYS A 83 -12.47 5.02 -14.64
C LYS A 83 -13.82 4.79 -13.99
N GLY A 84 -13.99 3.65 -13.29
CA GLY A 84 -15.20 3.35 -12.53
C GLY A 84 -15.47 4.33 -11.39
N ALA A 85 -14.43 4.96 -10.85
CA ALA A 85 -14.51 6.00 -9.83
C ALA A 85 -14.68 7.43 -10.40
N GLY A 86 -14.83 7.59 -11.71
CA GLY A 86 -15.05 8.89 -12.36
C GLY A 86 -13.78 9.60 -12.85
N TYR A 87 -12.60 8.98 -12.72
CA TYR A 87 -11.37 9.52 -13.27
C TYR A 87 -11.31 9.33 -14.79
N ALA A 88 -10.62 10.23 -15.48
CA ALA A 88 -10.48 10.20 -16.94
C ALA A 88 -9.03 10.42 -17.38
N LEU A 89 -8.57 9.69 -18.39
CA LEU A 89 -7.27 9.96 -19.00
C LEU A 89 -7.47 10.89 -20.20
N GLN A 90 -6.88 12.08 -20.14
CA GLN A 90 -6.90 13.07 -21.22
C GLN A 90 -5.47 13.50 -21.53
N ASP A 91 -5.07 13.39 -22.80
CA ASP A 91 -3.73 13.80 -23.29
C ASP A 91 -2.56 13.21 -22.49
N GLY A 92 -2.73 11.98 -22.00
CA GLY A 92 -1.72 11.27 -21.18
C GLY A 92 -1.71 11.66 -19.70
N VAL A 93 -2.61 12.54 -19.25
CA VAL A 93 -2.76 12.97 -17.86
C VAL A 93 -4.04 12.39 -17.27
N MET A 94 -3.95 11.75 -16.11
CA MET A 94 -5.11 11.31 -15.34
C MET A 94 -5.75 12.52 -14.71
N LEU A 95 -7.06 12.70 -14.93
CA LEU A 95 -7.89 13.73 -14.33
C LEU A 95 -8.78 13.10 -13.27
N ASP A 96 -8.95 13.81 -12.15
CA ASP A 96 -9.94 13.49 -11.13
C ASP A 96 -11.38 13.76 -11.63
N PRO A 97 -12.42 13.35 -10.87
CA PRO A 97 -13.82 13.60 -11.25
C PRO A 97 -14.18 15.08 -11.43
N GLU A 98 -13.40 16.00 -10.85
CA GLU A 98 -13.55 17.44 -11.00
C GLU A 98 -12.79 18.01 -12.22
N GLY A 99 -12.08 17.17 -12.98
CA GLY A 99 -11.34 17.53 -14.19
C GLY A 99 -9.94 18.10 -13.93
N LYS A 100 -9.39 17.97 -12.72
CA LYS A 100 -8.03 18.44 -12.39
C LYS A 100 -7.02 17.31 -12.54
N PRO A 101 -5.75 17.61 -12.91
CA PRO A 101 -4.68 16.62 -12.92
C PRO A 101 -4.57 15.90 -11.57
N PHE A 102 -4.66 14.58 -11.60
CA PHE A 102 -4.55 13.74 -10.43
C PHE A 102 -3.10 13.34 -10.19
N GLY A 103 -2.66 13.58 -8.96
CA GLY A 103 -1.29 13.36 -8.54
C GLY A 103 -1.16 13.45 -7.03
N PHE A 104 0.01 13.05 -6.53
CA PHE A 104 0.33 13.15 -5.10
C PHE A 104 1.85 13.14 -4.85
N GLU A 105 2.23 13.50 -3.64
CA GLU A 105 3.60 13.56 -3.13
C GLU A 105 3.92 12.35 -2.25
N ILE A 106 5.05 11.72 -2.53
CA ILE A 106 5.68 10.73 -1.66
C ILE A 106 6.87 11.38 -0.96
N LEU A 107 6.78 11.47 0.37
CA LEU A 107 7.89 11.89 1.20
C LEU A 107 8.83 10.69 1.49
N THR A 108 10.13 10.93 1.40
CA THR A 108 11.16 9.90 1.65
C THR A 108 12.22 10.41 2.61
N ALA A 109 12.73 9.53 3.48
CA ALA A 109 13.73 9.83 4.51
C ALA A 109 15.11 9.22 4.19
N SER A 110 15.24 8.45 3.12
CA SER A 110 16.49 7.79 2.73
C SER A 110 16.57 7.50 1.24
N GLN A 111 17.79 7.27 0.74
CA GLN A 111 18.00 6.89 -0.66
C GLN A 111 17.32 5.56 -1.03
N ASN A 112 17.19 4.63 -0.08
CA ASN A 112 16.46 3.38 -0.31
C ASN A 112 14.96 3.64 -0.50
N GLU A 113 14.39 4.53 0.31
CA GLU A 113 13.00 4.96 0.17
C GLU A 113 12.76 5.69 -1.15
N GLU A 114 13.67 6.57 -1.58
CA GLU A 114 13.61 7.23 -2.90
C GLU A 114 13.57 6.21 -4.04
N ARG A 115 14.41 5.17 -3.99
CA ARG A 115 14.41 4.11 -5.01
C ARG A 115 13.09 3.33 -5.05
N LEU A 116 12.52 3.02 -3.88
CA LEU A 116 11.20 2.38 -3.78
C LEU A 116 10.09 3.28 -4.35
N ALA A 117 10.10 4.56 -3.99
CA ALA A 117 9.13 5.55 -4.46
C ALA A 117 9.23 5.75 -5.99
N ALA A 118 10.45 5.79 -6.55
CA ALA A 118 10.68 5.95 -7.98
C ALA A 118 10.11 4.78 -8.82
N ILE A 119 10.15 3.55 -8.30
CA ILE A 119 9.49 2.41 -8.96
C ILE A 119 7.99 2.62 -9.03
N TYR A 120 7.40 3.10 -7.94
CA TYR A 120 5.97 3.31 -7.87
C TYR A 120 5.53 4.46 -8.78
N GLN A 121 6.23 5.59 -8.70
CA GLN A 121 6.08 6.75 -9.58
C GLN A 121 6.13 6.33 -11.06
N ARG A 122 7.16 5.58 -11.47
CA ARG A 122 7.30 5.10 -12.86
C ARG A 122 6.11 4.24 -13.31
N THR A 123 5.50 3.47 -12.41
CA THR A 123 4.36 2.61 -12.75
C THR A 123 3.07 3.41 -12.82
N LEU A 124 2.88 4.37 -11.92
CA LEU A 124 1.73 5.29 -11.90
C LEU A 124 1.71 6.24 -13.10
N ALA A 125 2.87 6.73 -13.53
CA ALA A 125 3.01 7.57 -14.71
C ALA A 125 2.47 6.90 -15.99
N LYS A 126 2.46 5.56 -16.06
CA LYS A 126 1.93 4.81 -17.23
C LYS A 126 0.42 4.91 -17.39
N ILE A 127 -0.28 5.28 -16.33
CA ILE A 127 -1.71 5.58 -16.36
C ILE A 127 -1.95 7.07 -16.12
N GLY A 128 -0.95 7.93 -16.33
CA GLY A 128 -1.08 9.38 -16.32
C GLY A 128 -1.16 10.03 -14.92
N ILE A 129 -0.89 9.29 -13.84
CA ILE A 129 -0.90 9.85 -12.48
C ILE A 129 0.43 10.56 -12.22
N ASP A 130 0.37 11.83 -11.84
CA ASP A 130 1.55 12.67 -11.60
C ASP A 130 2.03 12.53 -10.15
N VAL A 131 3.08 11.74 -9.92
CA VAL A 131 3.65 11.57 -8.59
C VAL A 131 4.93 12.35 -8.46
N THR A 132 5.07 13.10 -7.37
CA THR A 132 6.32 13.78 -6.98
C THR A 132 6.99 13.04 -5.82
N ILE A 133 8.31 13.06 -5.80
CA ILE A 133 9.10 12.47 -4.71
C ILE A 133 9.87 13.59 -4.04
N ARG A 134 9.69 13.74 -2.72
CA ARG A 134 10.39 14.75 -1.93
C ARG A 134 11.20 14.08 -0.82
N SER A 135 12.51 14.20 -0.94
CA SER A 135 13.45 13.79 0.11
C SER A 135 13.53 14.86 1.19
N LEU A 136 13.40 14.44 2.44
CA LEU A 136 13.44 15.31 3.61
C LEU A 136 14.37 14.71 4.66
N ASP A 137 14.90 15.56 5.54
CA ASP A 137 15.65 15.10 6.70
C ASP A 137 14.74 14.42 7.75
N GLY A 138 15.36 13.73 8.71
CA GLY A 138 14.64 12.97 9.74
C GLY A 138 13.71 13.83 10.61
N ASP A 139 14.12 15.06 10.93
CA ASP A 139 13.35 15.97 11.79
C ASP A 139 12.11 16.48 11.06
N GLN A 140 12.24 16.82 9.78
CA GLN A 140 11.14 17.22 8.91
C GLN A 140 10.15 16.06 8.71
N ILE A 141 10.65 14.85 8.47
CA ILE A 141 9.80 13.65 8.35
C ILE A 141 9.05 13.42 9.67
N GLN A 142 9.72 13.50 10.81
CA GLN A 142 9.09 13.31 12.11
C GLN A 142 8.03 14.37 12.38
N SER A 143 8.32 15.64 12.08
CA SER A 143 7.37 16.73 12.24
C SER A 143 6.13 16.59 11.34
N ARG A 144 6.34 16.14 10.09
CA ARG A 144 5.26 15.85 9.13
C ARG A 144 4.41 14.66 9.59
N LYS A 145 5.05 13.59 10.09
CA LYS A 145 4.40 12.41 10.68
C LYS A 145 3.49 12.80 11.85
N GLN A 146 4.00 13.57 12.81
CA GLN A 146 3.24 13.99 14.00
C GLN A 146 2.01 14.86 13.70
N ARG A 147 2.03 15.59 12.58
CA ARG A 147 0.94 16.48 12.16
C ARG A 147 0.07 15.90 11.04
N PHE A 148 0.30 14.64 10.65
CA PHE A 148 -0.33 14.01 9.49
C PHE A 148 -0.29 14.87 8.21
N ASN A 149 0.78 15.64 8.04
CA ASN A 149 0.93 16.60 6.94
C ASN A 149 1.74 15.98 5.79
N PHE A 150 1.19 14.96 5.17
CA PHE A 150 1.76 14.24 4.04
C PHE A 150 0.65 13.48 3.32
N GLU A 151 0.84 13.21 2.02
CA GLU A 151 -0.09 12.36 1.27
C GLU A 151 0.37 10.89 1.34
N VAL A 152 1.66 10.64 1.11
CA VAL A 152 2.26 9.31 1.27
C VAL A 152 3.62 9.38 1.97
N LEU A 153 3.84 8.45 2.90
CA LEU A 153 5.12 8.17 3.53
C LEU A 153 5.40 6.67 3.46
N ILE A 154 6.68 6.30 3.42
CA ILE A 154 7.10 4.92 3.63
C ILE A 154 7.21 4.67 5.15
N GLY A 155 6.31 3.84 5.68
CA GLY A 155 6.23 3.50 7.10
C GLY A 155 7.30 2.51 7.56
N ALA A 156 8.58 2.83 7.35
CA ALA A 156 9.70 1.98 7.77
C ALA A 156 9.85 1.89 9.31
N SER A 157 9.27 2.84 10.05
CA SER A 157 9.24 2.87 11.52
C SER A 157 7.82 3.10 12.03
N GLY A 158 7.49 2.54 13.20
CA GLY A 158 6.20 2.73 13.88
C GLY A 158 5.20 1.58 13.75
N PHE A 159 5.44 0.63 12.84
CA PHE A 159 4.58 -0.54 12.60
C PHE A 159 5.25 -1.89 12.89
N GLU A 160 6.34 -1.89 13.67
CA GLU A 160 6.99 -3.12 14.14
C GLU A 160 6.08 -3.87 15.12
N ASN A 161 5.77 -5.12 14.83
CA ASN A 161 4.86 -5.92 15.64
C ASN A 161 5.60 -6.89 16.56
N SER A 162 5.00 -7.16 17.73
CA SER A 162 5.40 -8.25 18.61
C SER A 162 4.53 -9.49 18.35
N LEU A 163 4.99 -10.65 18.84
CA LEU A 163 4.18 -11.88 18.91
C LEU A 163 3.21 -11.89 20.10
N SER A 164 3.08 -10.77 20.80
CA SER A 164 2.16 -10.59 21.91
C SER A 164 1.61 -9.16 21.84
N PRO A 165 0.78 -8.87 20.82
CA PRO A 165 0.27 -7.51 20.59
C PRO A 165 -0.55 -7.04 21.80
N GLY A 166 -0.31 -5.80 22.22
CA GLY A 166 -0.86 -5.23 23.44
C GLY A 166 -1.43 -3.83 23.26
N ILE A 167 -1.23 -2.98 24.27
CA ILE A 167 -1.80 -1.63 24.32
C ILE A 167 -1.32 -0.72 23.17
N GLU A 168 -0.15 -0.99 22.60
CA GLU A 168 0.41 -0.23 21.48
C GLU A 168 -0.48 -0.24 20.23
N GLN A 169 -1.33 -1.26 20.08
CA GLN A 169 -2.24 -1.37 18.94
C GLN A 169 -3.32 -0.27 18.95
N PHE A 170 -3.73 0.23 20.13
CA PHE A 170 -4.66 1.35 20.21
C PHE A 170 -4.08 2.63 19.62
N GLY A 171 -2.80 2.90 19.88
CA GLY A 171 -2.12 4.07 19.32
C GLY A 171 -1.83 3.96 17.81
N ARG A 172 -1.85 2.75 17.25
CA ARG A 172 -1.56 2.49 15.82
C ARG A 172 -2.81 2.43 14.95
N TRP A 173 -3.87 1.80 15.46
CA TRP A 173 -5.07 1.46 14.68
C TRP A 173 -6.37 2.04 15.24
N GLY A 174 -6.35 2.54 16.48
CA GLY A 174 -7.55 3.04 17.15
C GLY A 174 -8.03 4.35 16.54
N SER A 175 -9.35 4.49 16.35
CA SER A 175 -9.95 5.72 15.80
C SER A 175 -9.71 6.97 16.65
N ALA A 176 -9.45 6.82 17.96
CA ALA A 176 -9.12 7.93 18.85
C ALA A 176 -7.69 8.45 18.67
N ALA A 177 -6.85 7.73 17.92
CA ALA A 177 -5.49 8.14 17.59
C ALA A 177 -5.39 8.85 16.22
N ALA A 178 -6.50 8.92 15.48
CA ALA A 178 -6.60 9.54 14.16
C ALA A 178 -6.94 11.04 14.24
#